data_AF-A0A8X7PJX8-F1
#
_entry.id   AF-A0A8X7PJX8-F1
#
_cell.length_a   1.000
_cell.length_b   1.000
_cell.length_c   1.000
_cell.angle_alpha   90.00
_cell.angle_beta   90.00
_cell.angle_gamma   90.00
#
_symmetry.space_group_name_H-M   'P 1'
#
loop_
_entity.id
_entity.type
_entity.pdbx_description
1 polymer ?
#
loop_
_entity_poly.entity_id
_entity_poly.type
_entity_poly.pdbx_seq_one_letter_code
_entity_poly.pdbx_strand_id
1 'polypeptide(L)'
;MKALLDKADMQWDKLSESELGSMWRMEGSLETWSWSLNVPVLSSLSEEDEVLHMSQEYDNAAEQYKEQRSKVSRLKKRISRSAGFREYKKILENAKLTVDKMKRLKARSRRLINRLEQIEPSGWKDFMRISNVIHESRALDINTHLIFPLGETAAAIRGENELWLAMPPQLAGVCASLVSEGIKVRPWRDNNYIYEPSDTVVDVVNFLEEQRSSLIKLQEKHEVEISCCLDVQFSGMVEAWASGLSWKEMMMECAMDEGDLARLLRRTIDLLAQIPKLPDIDPTLQRSAAAAADIMDRPPISELAG
;
A
#
# COMPACT_ATOMS: atom_id res chain seq x y z
N MET A 1 4.98 -11.07 30.38
CA MET A 1 6.06 -12.05 30.67
C MET A 1 6.03 -12.60 32.10
N LYS A 2 5.39 -11.93 33.09
CA LYS A 2 5.12 -12.51 34.42
C LYS A 2 4.04 -13.61 34.40
N ALA A 3 3.00 -13.46 33.58
CA ALA A 3 1.86 -14.38 33.56
C ALA A 3 2.11 -15.77 32.93
N LEU A 4 3.29 -16.01 32.33
CA LEU A 4 3.68 -17.32 31.80
C LEU A 4 4.60 -18.10 32.76
N LEU A 5 5.11 -17.46 33.81
CA LEU A 5 6.05 -18.05 34.76
C LEU A 5 5.35 -18.83 35.89
N ASP A 6 4.06 -18.58 36.13
CA ASP A 6 3.32 -19.17 37.27
C ASP A 6 2.52 -20.44 36.91
N LYS A 7 2.52 -20.90 35.64
CA LYS A 7 1.61 -21.96 35.18
C LYS A 7 2.21 -23.34 34.98
N ALA A 8 3.48 -23.54 35.28
CA ALA A 8 4.07 -24.88 35.30
C ALA A 8 5.04 -24.97 36.46
N ASP A 9 4.89 -26.00 37.29
CA ASP A 9 5.94 -26.42 38.23
C ASP A 9 7.26 -26.51 37.47
N MET A 10 8.12 -25.51 37.69
CA MET A 10 9.25 -25.23 36.83
C MET A 10 10.36 -26.24 37.13
N GLN A 11 10.28 -27.41 36.49
CA GLN A 11 11.37 -28.38 36.46
C GLN A 11 12.49 -27.82 35.59
N TRP A 12 13.44 -27.12 36.23
CA TRP A 12 14.60 -26.48 35.60
C TRP A 12 15.36 -27.39 34.63
N ASP A 13 15.32 -28.70 34.87
CA ASP A 13 15.97 -29.71 34.02
C ASP A 13 15.41 -29.77 32.59
N LYS A 14 14.14 -29.40 32.39
CA LYS A 14 13.46 -29.45 31.08
C LYS A 14 13.58 -28.16 30.27
N LEU A 15 14.18 -27.11 30.84
CA LEU A 15 14.32 -25.82 30.16
C LEU A 15 15.31 -25.87 28.97
N SER A 16 16.23 -26.83 29.00
CA SER A 16 17.23 -27.03 27.94
C SER A 16 16.64 -27.55 26.62
N GLU A 17 15.46 -28.16 26.67
CA GLU A 17 14.73 -28.72 25.51
C GLU A 17 13.67 -27.76 24.95
N SER A 18 13.47 -26.60 25.59
CA SER A 18 12.55 -25.56 25.14
C SER A 18 13.07 -24.85 23.87
N GLU A 19 12.17 -24.27 23.08
CA GLU A 19 12.52 -23.39 21.94
C GLU A 19 13.48 -22.25 22.34
N LEU A 20 13.44 -21.82 23.61
CA LEU A 20 14.33 -20.80 24.18
C LEU A 20 15.62 -21.39 24.78
N GLY A 21 15.77 -22.72 24.86
CA GLY A 21 16.93 -23.40 25.46
C GLY A 21 18.26 -23.09 24.77
N SER A 22 18.22 -22.77 23.47
CA SER A 22 19.38 -22.33 22.69
C SER A 22 19.92 -20.95 23.13
N MET A 23 19.07 -20.08 23.71
CA MET A 23 19.50 -18.79 24.25
C MET A 23 20.32 -18.92 25.53
N TRP A 24 20.11 -20.01 26.29
CA TRP A 24 20.83 -20.33 27.52
C TRP A 24 22.12 -21.12 27.26
N ARG A 25 22.29 -21.64 26.04
CA ARG A 25 23.45 -22.44 25.62
C ARG A 25 24.40 -21.63 24.73
N MET A 26 24.70 -20.40 25.13
CA MET A 26 25.72 -19.58 24.48
C MET A 26 26.95 -19.57 25.40
N GLU A 27 28.10 -20.05 24.90
CA GLU A 27 29.37 -19.86 25.61
C GLU A 27 29.58 -18.34 25.77
N GLY A 28 29.38 -17.85 27.00
CA GLY A 28 29.69 -16.48 27.34
C GLY A 28 31.14 -16.17 27.00
N SER A 29 31.46 -14.89 26.81
CA SER A 29 32.88 -14.51 26.75
C SER A 29 33.57 -14.91 28.05
N LEU A 30 34.89 -15.13 28.04
CA LEU A 30 35.65 -15.41 29.28
C LEU A 30 35.35 -14.36 30.37
N GLU A 31 35.10 -13.11 29.96
CA GLU A 31 34.67 -12.05 30.88
C GLU A 31 33.28 -12.33 31.43
N THR A 32 32.30 -12.67 30.59
CA THR A 32 30.95 -13.08 31.02
C THR A 32 30.97 -14.27 31.97
N TRP A 33 31.77 -15.30 31.70
CA TRP A 33 31.97 -16.42 32.63
C TRP A 33 32.61 -15.99 33.94
N SER A 34 33.54 -15.03 33.91
CA SER A 34 34.12 -14.49 35.14
C SER A 34 33.13 -13.70 36.00
N TRP A 35 32.03 -13.20 35.41
CA TRP A 35 30.92 -12.56 36.12
C TRP A 35 29.85 -13.57 36.56
N SER A 36 29.61 -14.64 35.79
CA SER A 36 28.56 -15.64 36.05
C SER A 36 29.01 -16.83 36.90
N LEU A 37 30.32 -17.03 37.06
CA LEU A 37 30.85 -17.84 38.15
C LEU A 37 30.46 -17.11 39.45
N ASN A 38 29.34 -17.54 40.04
CA ASN A 38 28.95 -17.26 41.42
C ASN A 38 29.99 -17.86 42.38
N VAL A 39 31.24 -17.42 42.27
CA VAL A 39 32.15 -17.46 43.41
C VAL A 39 31.60 -16.37 44.32
N PRO A 40 31.13 -16.71 45.53
CA PRO A 40 30.63 -15.73 46.47
C PRO A 40 31.62 -14.56 46.54
N VAL A 41 31.19 -13.38 46.11
CA VAL A 41 32.00 -12.18 46.23
C VAL A 41 31.89 -11.78 47.69
N LEU A 42 32.99 -11.41 48.35
CA LEU A 42 32.96 -11.02 49.77
C LEU A 42 31.84 -10.02 50.13
N SER A 43 31.45 -9.16 49.19
CA SER A 43 30.36 -8.19 49.32
C SER A 43 28.93 -8.77 49.21
N SER A 44 28.79 -10.07 48.94
CA SER A 44 27.51 -10.79 48.89
C SER A 44 27.22 -11.58 50.17
N LEU A 45 28.15 -11.57 51.12
CA LEU A 45 27.96 -12.04 52.50
C LEU A 45 27.58 -10.80 53.32
N SER A 46 26.40 -10.81 53.92
CA SER A 46 25.88 -9.70 54.73
C SER A 46 26.87 -9.36 55.85
N GLU A 47 27.23 -8.08 56.01
CA GLU A 47 28.07 -7.60 57.13
C GLU A 47 27.32 -7.66 58.49
N GLU A 48 26.02 -7.98 58.50
CA GLU A 48 25.16 -7.91 59.68
C GLU A 48 24.99 -9.23 60.46
N ASP A 49 25.59 -10.35 60.01
CA ASP A 49 25.56 -11.61 60.77
C ASP A 49 26.70 -11.65 61.82
N GLU A 50 26.43 -11.07 63.00
CA GLU A 50 27.34 -10.98 64.15
C GLU A 50 27.88 -12.33 64.67
N VAL A 51 27.43 -13.47 64.12
CA VAL A 51 27.87 -14.83 64.51
C VAL A 51 28.93 -15.41 63.54
N LEU A 52 29.14 -14.84 62.34
CA LEU A 52 30.13 -15.34 61.37
C LEU A 52 31.55 -14.84 61.62
N HIS A 53 31.72 -13.67 62.24
CA HIS A 53 33.02 -13.09 62.59
C HIS A 53 33.75 -13.78 63.75
N MET A 54 33.15 -14.82 64.34
CA MET A 54 33.71 -15.59 65.46
C MET A 54 34.22 -16.98 65.05
N SER A 55 34.04 -17.38 63.77
CA SER A 55 34.51 -18.66 63.26
C SER A 55 35.81 -18.50 62.48
N GLN A 56 36.88 -19.11 63.00
CA GLN A 56 38.19 -19.17 62.35
C GLN A 56 38.12 -19.67 60.89
N GLU A 57 37.14 -20.52 60.57
CA GLU A 57 36.97 -21.10 59.24
C GLU A 57 36.50 -20.06 58.20
N TYR A 58 35.68 -19.08 58.61
CA TYR A 58 35.18 -18.02 57.74
C TYR A 58 36.28 -17.03 57.36
N ASP A 59 37.04 -16.56 58.35
CA ASP A 59 38.16 -15.64 58.12
C ASP A 59 39.24 -16.28 57.24
N ASN A 60 39.53 -17.57 57.49
CA ASN A 60 40.44 -18.35 56.65
C ASN A 60 39.94 -18.46 55.18
N ALA A 61 38.64 -18.69 54.96
CA ALA A 61 38.06 -18.78 53.62
C ALA A 61 38.06 -17.41 52.90
N ALA A 62 37.77 -16.33 53.62
CA ALA A 62 37.80 -14.96 53.10
C ALA A 62 39.22 -14.54 52.68
N GLU A 63 40.24 -14.89 53.47
CA GLU A 63 41.64 -14.66 53.12
C GLU A 63 42.07 -15.47 51.90
N GLN A 64 41.73 -16.75 51.84
CA GLN A 64 42.00 -17.59 50.66
C GLN A 64 41.35 -17.05 49.39
N TYR A 65 40.12 -16.53 49.46
CA TYR A 65 39.45 -15.89 48.33
C TYR A 65 40.19 -14.61 47.88
N LYS A 66 40.57 -13.74 48.83
CA LYS A 66 41.36 -12.52 48.52
C LYS A 66 42.68 -12.89 47.85
N GLU A 67 43.35 -13.93 48.34
CA GLU A 67 44.57 -14.45 47.72
C GLU A 67 44.32 -14.95 46.30
N GLN A 68 43.29 -15.78 46.07
CA GLN A 68 42.96 -16.31 44.74
C GLN A 68 42.63 -15.18 43.75
N ARG A 69 41.83 -14.20 44.17
CA ARG A 69 41.55 -13.01 43.36
C ARG A 69 42.82 -12.24 42.99
N SER A 70 43.74 -12.11 43.94
CA SER A 70 45.04 -11.49 43.67
C SER A 70 45.89 -12.30 42.68
N LYS A 71 45.88 -13.64 42.80
CA LYS A 71 46.57 -14.57 41.90
C LYS A 71 46.00 -14.50 40.48
N VAL A 72 44.68 -14.53 40.32
CA VAL A 72 43.97 -14.38 39.04
C VAL A 72 44.26 -13.03 38.39
N SER A 73 44.23 -11.93 39.15
CA SER A 73 44.56 -10.60 38.65
C SER A 73 46.00 -10.51 38.14
N ARG A 74 46.96 -11.09 38.88
CA ARG A 74 48.37 -11.18 38.46
C ARG A 74 48.54 -12.03 37.20
N LEU A 75 47.86 -13.17 37.10
CA LEU A 75 47.88 -14.03 35.92
C LEU A 75 47.29 -13.32 34.69
N LYS A 76 46.15 -12.63 34.83
CA LYS A 76 45.54 -11.83 33.75
C LYS A 76 46.52 -10.76 33.24
N LYS A 77 47.23 -10.07 34.15
CA LYS A 77 48.28 -9.09 33.79
C LYS A 77 49.50 -9.73 33.11
N ARG A 78 49.87 -10.96 33.49
CA ARG A 78 50.97 -11.70 32.83
C ARG A 78 50.57 -12.15 31.42
N ILE A 79 49.36 -12.69 31.27
CA ILE A 79 48.82 -13.14 29.98
C ILE A 79 48.69 -11.95 29.02
N SER A 80 48.17 -10.80 29.48
CA SER A 80 48.00 -9.62 28.63
C SER A 80 49.32 -9.04 28.11
N ARG A 81 50.42 -9.25 28.85
CA ARG A 81 51.77 -8.83 28.46
C ARG A 81 52.47 -9.83 27.54
N SER A 82 51.96 -11.06 27.41
CA SER A 82 52.55 -12.07 26.51
C SER A 82 52.45 -11.63 25.04
N ALA A 83 53.41 -12.06 24.21
CA ALA A 83 53.40 -11.76 22.78
C ALA A 83 52.22 -12.47 22.08
N GLY A 84 51.99 -13.75 22.39
CA GLY A 84 50.90 -14.55 21.81
C GLY A 84 49.51 -13.97 22.07
N PHE A 85 49.24 -13.45 23.28
CA PHE A 85 47.95 -12.78 23.55
C PHE A 85 47.78 -11.50 22.72
N ARG A 86 48.85 -10.71 22.53
CA ARG A 86 48.82 -9.50 21.71
C ARG A 86 48.58 -9.81 20.23
N GLU A 87 49.21 -10.85 19.71
CA GLU A 87 48.97 -11.34 18.34
C GLU A 87 47.56 -11.88 18.16
N TYR A 88 47.09 -12.72 19.08
CA TYR A 88 45.73 -13.25 19.07
C TYR A 88 44.68 -12.12 19.12
N LYS A 89 44.90 -11.11 19.97
CA LYS A 89 44.03 -9.93 20.06
C LYS A 89 43.96 -9.18 18.72
N LYS A 90 45.10 -8.98 18.04
CA LYS A 90 45.13 -8.35 16.70
C LYS A 90 44.36 -9.16 15.66
N ILE A 91 44.52 -10.50 15.66
CA ILE A 91 43.77 -11.39 14.75
C ILE A 91 42.27 -11.23 15.00
N LEU A 92 41.85 -11.21 16.26
CA LEU A 92 40.45 -11.08 16.64
C LEU A 92 39.87 -9.70 16.27
N GLU A 93 40.64 -8.62 16.44
CA GLU A 93 40.27 -7.28 15.97
C GLU A 93 40.13 -7.22 14.44
N ASN A 94 41.07 -7.80 13.69
CA ASN A 94 40.99 -7.89 12.24
C ASN A 94 39.79 -8.72 11.75
N ALA A 95 39.49 -9.83 12.43
CA ALA A 95 38.31 -10.64 12.16
C ALA A 95 37.02 -9.83 12.37
N LYS A 96 36.92 -9.06 13.48
CA LYS A 96 35.80 -8.16 13.74
C LYS A 96 35.63 -7.11 12.63
N LEU A 97 36.71 -6.45 12.23
CA LEU A 97 36.69 -5.47 11.13
C LEU A 97 36.20 -6.11 9.81
N THR A 98 36.63 -7.33 9.53
CA THR A 98 36.22 -8.08 8.34
C THR A 98 34.73 -8.40 8.38
N VAL A 99 34.22 -8.86 9.52
CA VAL A 99 32.78 -9.13 9.72
C VAL A 99 31.95 -7.85 9.56
N ASP A 100 32.40 -6.73 10.12
CA ASP A 100 31.70 -5.45 9.98
C ASP A 100 31.70 -4.94 8.53
N LYS A 101 32.81 -5.13 7.81
CA LYS A 101 32.88 -4.83 6.37
C LYS A 101 31.90 -5.70 5.58
N MET A 102 31.82 -7.01 5.87
CA MET A 102 30.85 -7.90 5.24
C MET A 102 29.41 -7.48 5.51
N LYS A 103 29.07 -7.09 6.75
CA LYS A 103 27.74 -6.57 7.10
C LYS A 103 27.40 -5.31 6.30
N ARG A 104 28.33 -4.35 6.22
CA ARG A 104 28.14 -3.11 5.44
C ARG A 104 27.94 -3.39 3.95
N LEU A 105 28.74 -4.30 3.38
CA LEU A 105 28.61 -4.69 1.97
C LEU A 105 27.29 -5.41 1.69
N LYS A 106 26.85 -6.32 2.57
CA LYS A 106 25.54 -6.97 2.46
C LYS A 106 24.40 -5.94 2.53
N ALA A 107 24.47 -4.98 3.45
CA ALA A 107 23.47 -3.91 3.54
C ALA A 107 23.47 -3.02 2.29
N ARG A 108 24.64 -2.69 1.73
CA ARG A 108 24.74 -1.94 0.46
C ARG A 108 24.17 -2.74 -0.72
N SER A 109 24.47 -4.03 -0.80
CA SER A 109 23.93 -4.93 -1.85
C SER A 109 22.40 -4.97 -1.80
N ARG A 110 21.81 -5.20 -0.62
CA ARG A 110 20.34 -5.16 -0.45
C ARG A 110 19.73 -3.84 -0.90
N ARG A 111 20.33 -2.70 -0.52
CA ARG A 111 19.84 -1.39 -0.97
C ARG A 111 19.93 -1.20 -2.49
N LEU A 112 20.98 -1.72 -3.13
CA LEU A 112 21.12 -1.66 -4.58
C LEU A 112 20.10 -2.56 -5.29
N ILE A 113 19.88 -3.77 -4.79
CA ILE A 113 18.87 -4.71 -5.31
C ILE A 113 17.48 -4.07 -5.22
N ASN A 114 17.09 -3.57 -4.05
CA ASN A 114 15.79 -2.91 -3.91
C ASN A 114 15.66 -1.70 -4.83
N ARG A 115 16.72 -0.91 -5.03
CA ARG A 115 16.69 0.19 -6.01
C ARG A 115 16.53 -0.33 -7.44
N LEU A 116 17.19 -1.44 -7.79
CA LEU A 116 17.08 -2.06 -9.10
C LEU A 116 15.67 -2.60 -9.35
N GLU A 117 15.03 -3.22 -8.35
CA GLU A 117 13.63 -3.67 -8.42
C GLU A 117 12.64 -2.50 -8.54
N GLN A 118 12.93 -1.36 -7.91
CA GLN A 118 12.14 -0.13 -8.07
C GLN A 118 12.42 0.59 -9.40
N ILE A 119 13.58 0.33 -10.02
CA ILE A 119 13.95 0.84 -11.35
C ILE A 119 13.48 -0.12 -12.45
N GLU A 120 13.23 -1.40 -12.14
CA GLU A 120 12.51 -2.30 -13.04
C GLU A 120 11.24 -1.56 -13.46
N PRO A 121 10.98 -1.37 -14.77
CA PRO A 121 9.94 -0.48 -15.22
C PRO A 121 8.59 -1.00 -14.73
N SER A 122 8.10 -0.48 -13.61
CA SER A 122 6.77 -0.77 -13.07
C SER A 122 5.71 -0.56 -14.16
N GLY A 123 5.89 0.50 -14.96
CA GLY A 123 5.08 0.80 -16.12
C GLY A 123 5.09 -0.28 -17.21
N TRP A 124 6.11 -1.13 -17.33
CA TRP A 124 6.08 -2.24 -18.29
C TRP A 124 5.15 -3.37 -17.82
N LYS A 125 5.13 -3.66 -16.51
CA LYS A 125 4.19 -4.65 -15.94
C LYS A 125 2.76 -4.14 -16.10
N ASP A 126 2.51 -2.87 -15.79
CA ASP A 126 1.19 -2.25 -15.95
C ASP A 126 0.78 -2.18 -17.43
N PHE A 127 1.70 -1.84 -18.33
CA PHE A 127 1.48 -1.89 -19.77
C PHE A 127 1.07 -3.29 -20.24
N MET A 128 1.78 -4.34 -19.80
CA MET A 128 1.45 -5.72 -20.17
C MET A 128 0.07 -6.15 -19.64
N ARG A 129 -0.29 -5.74 -18.41
CA ARG A 129 -1.62 -5.99 -17.83
C ARG A 129 -2.73 -5.34 -18.66
N ILE A 130 -2.59 -4.06 -18.98
CA ILE A 130 -3.54 -3.31 -19.82
C ILE A 130 -3.61 -3.92 -21.23
N SER A 131 -2.46 -4.28 -21.81
CA SER A 131 -2.40 -4.92 -23.14
C SER A 131 -3.20 -6.23 -23.16
N ASN A 132 -3.16 -7.02 -22.09
CA ASN A 132 -3.94 -8.25 -22.00
C ASN A 132 -5.46 -7.99 -21.95
N VAL A 133 -5.90 -6.94 -21.23
CA VAL A 133 -7.30 -6.51 -21.21
C VAL A 133 -7.76 -6.09 -22.61
N ILE A 134 -6.96 -5.28 -23.31
CA ILE A 134 -7.24 -4.82 -24.68
C ILE A 134 -7.33 -6.01 -25.64
N HIS A 135 -6.49 -7.02 -25.47
CA HIS A 135 -6.50 -8.22 -26.31
C HIS A 135 -7.73 -9.08 -26.09
N GLU A 136 -8.05 -9.37 -24.83
CA GLU A 136 -9.18 -10.24 -24.47
C GLU A 136 -10.54 -9.56 -24.72
N SER A 137 -10.62 -8.23 -24.58
CA SER A 137 -11.79 -7.44 -24.98
C SER A 137 -11.98 -7.33 -26.49
N ARG A 138 -11.04 -7.87 -27.29
CA ARG A 138 -11.03 -7.75 -28.76
C ARG A 138 -11.07 -6.30 -29.23
N ALA A 139 -10.37 -5.39 -28.55
CA ALA A 139 -10.15 -4.04 -29.04
C ALA A 139 -8.94 -3.98 -29.99
N LEU A 140 -7.89 -4.75 -29.71
CA LEU A 140 -6.71 -4.90 -30.57
C LEU A 140 -6.22 -6.35 -30.53
N ASP A 141 -5.89 -6.92 -31.68
CA ASP A 141 -5.11 -8.15 -31.71
C ASP A 141 -3.61 -7.81 -31.63
N ILE A 142 -2.98 -8.19 -30.52
CA ILE A 142 -1.56 -7.91 -30.25
C ILE A 142 -0.66 -8.56 -31.33
N ASN A 143 -1.05 -9.71 -31.89
CA ASN A 143 -0.18 -10.45 -32.81
C ASN A 143 -0.20 -9.89 -34.23
N THR A 144 -1.39 -9.48 -34.69
CA THR A 144 -1.60 -8.95 -36.05
C THR A 144 -1.56 -7.42 -36.10
N HIS A 145 -1.60 -6.75 -34.94
CA HIS A 145 -1.80 -5.31 -34.78
C HIS A 145 -3.08 -4.79 -35.44
N LEU A 146 -4.07 -5.67 -35.65
CA LEU A 146 -5.36 -5.29 -36.20
C LEU A 146 -6.23 -4.68 -35.09
N ILE A 147 -6.64 -3.42 -35.31
CA ILE A 147 -7.58 -2.72 -34.44
C ILE A 147 -8.99 -3.14 -34.86
N PHE A 148 -9.80 -3.57 -33.91
CA PHE A 148 -11.20 -3.90 -34.14
C PHE A 148 -12.08 -2.65 -34.00
N PRO A 149 -13.35 -2.65 -34.46
CA PRO A 149 -14.22 -1.47 -34.36
C PRO A 149 -14.31 -0.87 -32.94
N LEU A 150 -14.35 -1.73 -31.91
CA LEU A 150 -14.29 -1.29 -30.51
C LEU A 150 -13.01 -0.51 -30.19
N GLY A 151 -11.86 -1.00 -30.66
CA GLY A 151 -10.57 -0.33 -30.48
C GLY A 151 -10.44 0.96 -31.27
N GLU A 152 -11.06 1.05 -32.46
CA GLU A 152 -11.08 2.28 -33.26
C GLU A 152 -11.89 3.37 -32.55
N THR A 153 -13.07 3.01 -32.03
CA THR A 153 -13.89 3.92 -31.22
C THR A 153 -13.18 4.31 -29.92
N ALA A 154 -12.56 3.35 -29.21
CA ALA A 154 -11.79 3.61 -28.00
C ALA A 154 -10.58 4.53 -28.26
N ALA A 155 -9.93 4.40 -29.42
CA ALA A 155 -8.83 5.28 -29.80
C ALA A 155 -9.29 6.71 -30.16
N ALA A 156 -10.54 6.88 -30.57
CA ALA A 156 -11.12 8.17 -30.98
C ALA A 156 -11.72 8.96 -29.82
N ILE A 157 -12.09 8.30 -28.72
CA ILE A 157 -12.66 8.93 -27.53
C ILE A 157 -11.60 9.21 -26.47
N ARG A 158 -11.80 10.25 -25.66
CA ARG A 158 -10.97 10.58 -24.50
C ARG A 158 -11.82 10.57 -23.25
N GLY A 159 -11.33 9.89 -22.24
CA GLY A 159 -11.96 9.83 -20.93
C GLY A 159 -11.08 9.06 -19.96
N GLU A 160 -11.66 8.58 -18.87
CA GLU A 160 -10.92 7.83 -17.85
C GLU A 160 -10.72 6.36 -18.21
N ASN A 161 -11.68 5.81 -18.93
CA ASN A 161 -11.65 4.44 -19.41
C ASN A 161 -12.24 4.41 -20.81
N GLU A 162 -11.39 4.65 -21.80
CA GLU A 162 -11.77 4.76 -23.21
C GLU A 162 -12.40 3.47 -23.73
N LEU A 163 -11.93 2.31 -23.23
CA LEU A 163 -12.50 1.02 -23.56
C LEU A 163 -13.94 0.90 -23.05
N TRP A 164 -14.19 1.30 -21.79
CA TRP A 164 -15.54 1.35 -21.23
C TRP A 164 -16.45 2.31 -22.00
N LEU A 165 -15.94 3.49 -22.35
CA LEU A 165 -16.72 4.49 -23.10
C LEU A 165 -17.05 4.05 -24.54
N ALA A 166 -16.23 3.19 -25.14
CA ALA A 166 -16.42 2.69 -26.49
C ALA A 166 -17.36 1.47 -26.60
N MET A 167 -17.60 0.75 -25.49
CA MET A 167 -18.47 -0.44 -25.47
C MET A 167 -19.97 -0.17 -25.71
N PRO A 168 -20.58 0.92 -25.19
CA PRO A 168 -22.01 1.19 -25.38
C PRO A 168 -22.34 1.69 -26.79
N PRO A 169 -23.16 0.98 -27.58
CA PRO A 169 -23.57 1.46 -28.90
C PRO A 169 -24.52 2.67 -28.86
N GLN A 170 -25.13 2.98 -27.71
CA GLN A 170 -26.13 4.07 -27.54
C GLN A 170 -25.61 5.28 -26.75
N LEU A 171 -24.32 5.60 -26.91
CA LEU A 171 -23.54 6.61 -26.17
C LEU A 171 -24.29 7.92 -25.79
N ALA A 172 -25.08 8.55 -26.65
CA ALA A 172 -25.65 9.88 -26.37
C ALA A 172 -26.67 9.95 -25.22
N GLY A 173 -27.42 8.88 -24.92
CA GLY A 173 -28.45 8.91 -23.87
C GLY A 173 -27.91 8.76 -22.43
N VAL A 174 -26.64 8.37 -22.30
CA VAL A 174 -26.10 7.83 -21.04
C VAL A 174 -24.74 8.42 -20.67
N CYS A 175 -24.21 9.32 -21.51
CA CYS A 175 -22.95 10.04 -21.26
C CYS A 175 -22.90 10.72 -19.89
N ALA A 176 -24.05 11.13 -19.38
CA ALA A 176 -24.20 11.63 -18.03
C ALA A 176 -23.68 10.65 -16.97
N SER A 177 -24.11 9.38 -17.02
CA SER A 177 -23.74 8.36 -16.03
C SER A 177 -22.27 7.94 -16.10
N LEU A 178 -21.62 8.14 -17.26
CA LEU A 178 -20.29 7.63 -17.59
C LEU A 178 -19.15 8.55 -17.12
N VAL A 179 -19.47 9.77 -16.68
CA VAL A 179 -18.50 10.84 -16.34
C VAL A 179 -18.29 11.00 -14.82
N SER A 180 -18.94 10.14 -14.02
CA SER A 180 -19.14 10.29 -12.58
C SER A 180 -17.93 10.03 -11.67
N GLU A 181 -16.73 10.44 -12.08
CA GLU A 181 -15.54 10.28 -11.25
C GLU A 181 -15.51 11.26 -10.09
N GLY A 182 -15.27 10.71 -8.90
CA GLY A 182 -14.97 11.49 -7.72
C GLY A 182 -16.17 12.24 -7.17
N ILE A 183 -17.39 11.73 -7.37
CA ILE A 183 -18.55 12.16 -6.59
C ILE A 183 -18.29 11.77 -5.13
N LYS A 184 -17.60 12.67 -4.42
CA LYS A 184 -17.53 12.64 -2.97
C LYS A 184 -18.82 13.27 -2.48
N VAL A 185 -19.91 12.52 -2.53
CA VAL A 185 -21.16 12.99 -1.90
C VAL A 185 -20.86 13.15 -0.42
N ARG A 186 -20.94 14.38 0.09
CA ARG A 186 -20.98 14.57 1.55
C ARG A 186 -22.34 14.06 2.01
N PRO A 187 -22.40 13.07 2.93
CA PRO A 187 -23.67 12.67 3.51
C PRO A 187 -24.30 13.88 4.21
N TRP A 188 -25.42 14.37 3.69
CA TRP A 188 -26.24 15.40 4.34
C TRP A 188 -27.43 14.72 5.02
N ARG A 189 -27.99 15.36 6.05
CA ARG A 189 -28.84 14.71 7.07
C ARG A 189 -30.10 14.01 6.54
N ASP A 190 -30.49 14.33 5.31
CA ASP A 190 -31.50 13.62 4.54
C ASP A 190 -30.88 13.37 3.15
N ASN A 191 -30.84 12.12 2.72
CA ASN A 191 -30.16 11.63 1.50
C ASN A 191 -30.93 12.05 0.22
N ASN A 192 -31.38 13.31 0.16
CA ASN A 192 -32.23 13.82 -0.91
C ASN A 192 -31.36 14.17 -2.11
N TYR A 193 -31.17 13.20 -2.98
CA TYR A 193 -30.73 13.42 -4.36
C TYR A 193 -31.97 13.85 -5.14
N ILE A 194 -32.23 15.17 -5.20
CA ILE A 194 -33.54 15.71 -5.55
C ILE A 194 -33.91 15.51 -7.05
N TYR A 195 -32.93 15.22 -7.90
CA TYR A 195 -33.18 14.94 -9.32
C TYR A 195 -33.13 13.45 -9.59
N GLU A 196 -34.31 12.83 -9.60
CA GLU A 196 -34.48 11.46 -10.04
C GLU A 196 -34.35 11.40 -11.57
N PRO A 197 -33.56 10.46 -12.11
CA PRO A 197 -33.48 10.24 -13.55
C PRO A 197 -34.81 9.70 -14.09
N SER A 198 -35.04 9.93 -15.38
CA SER A 198 -36.16 9.35 -16.10
C SER A 198 -36.10 7.82 -16.12
N ASP A 199 -37.25 7.16 -16.18
CA ASP A 199 -37.34 5.70 -16.32
C ASP A 199 -36.51 5.20 -17.52
N THR A 200 -36.47 5.98 -18.60
CA THR A 200 -35.65 5.67 -19.78
C THR A 200 -34.15 5.66 -19.47
N VAL A 201 -33.64 6.59 -18.66
CA VAL A 201 -32.24 6.61 -18.25
C VAL A 201 -31.94 5.44 -17.30
N VAL A 202 -32.84 5.15 -16.37
CA VAL A 202 -32.70 4.01 -15.45
C VAL A 202 -32.63 2.69 -16.21
N ASP A 203 -33.53 2.47 -17.18
CA ASP A 203 -33.55 1.25 -17.99
C ASP A 203 -32.24 1.07 -18.78
N VAL A 204 -31.72 2.15 -19.35
CA VAL A 204 -30.46 2.09 -20.11
C VAL A 204 -29.26 1.87 -19.19
N VAL A 205 -29.21 2.52 -18.02
CA VAL A 205 -28.14 2.27 -17.05
C VAL A 205 -28.16 0.81 -16.57
N ASN A 206 -29.34 0.26 -16.27
CA ASN A 206 -29.48 -1.15 -15.90
C ASN A 206 -29.00 -2.10 -17.01
N PHE A 207 -29.28 -1.76 -18.27
CA PHE A 207 -28.78 -2.51 -19.42
C PHE A 207 -27.23 -2.47 -19.51
N LEU A 208 -26.61 -1.32 -19.20
CA LEU A 208 -25.16 -1.17 -19.24
C LEU A 208 -24.44 -1.84 -18.05
N GLU A 209 -25.12 -2.05 -16.92
CA GLU A 209 -24.53 -2.65 -15.72
C GLU A 209 -23.98 -4.06 -15.95
N GLU A 210 -24.62 -4.85 -16.83
CA GLU A 210 -24.14 -6.18 -17.21
C GLU A 210 -22.80 -6.10 -17.97
N GLN A 211 -22.69 -5.15 -18.91
CA GLN A 211 -21.46 -4.90 -19.66
C GLN A 211 -20.36 -4.35 -18.75
N ARG A 212 -20.71 -3.41 -17.86
CA ARG A 212 -19.81 -2.86 -16.83
C ARG A 212 -19.24 -3.98 -15.97
N SER A 213 -20.10 -4.83 -15.42
CA SER A 213 -19.72 -5.95 -14.57
C SER A 213 -18.78 -6.93 -15.29
N SER A 214 -19.01 -7.16 -16.58
CA SER A 214 -18.17 -8.01 -17.41
C SER A 214 -16.78 -7.41 -17.63
N LEU A 215 -16.70 -6.10 -17.91
CA LEU A 215 -15.43 -5.39 -18.05
C LEU A 215 -14.66 -5.31 -16.73
N ILE A 216 -15.33 -5.08 -15.60
CA ILE A 216 -14.68 -5.07 -14.27
C ILE A 216 -14.06 -6.43 -13.98
N LYS A 217 -14.79 -7.54 -14.19
CA LYS A 217 -14.24 -8.89 -14.02
C LYS A 217 -13.04 -9.15 -14.92
N LEU A 218 -13.07 -8.62 -16.15
CA LEU A 218 -11.95 -8.72 -17.09
C LEU A 218 -10.73 -7.92 -16.58
N GLN A 219 -10.93 -6.72 -16.05
CA GLN A 219 -9.86 -5.91 -15.48
C GLN A 219 -9.26 -6.56 -14.22
N GLU A 220 -10.11 -7.05 -13.30
CA GLU A 220 -9.70 -7.77 -12.09
C GLU A 220 -8.86 -9.02 -12.43
N LYS A 221 -9.25 -9.78 -13.46
CA LYS A 221 -8.51 -10.94 -13.96
C LYS A 221 -7.07 -10.61 -14.35
N HIS A 222 -6.82 -9.39 -14.85
CA HIS A 222 -5.51 -8.93 -15.29
C HIS A 222 -4.85 -7.95 -14.30
N GLU A 223 -5.38 -7.84 -13.08
CA GLU A 223 -4.86 -6.94 -12.03
C GLU A 223 -4.82 -5.46 -12.46
N VAL A 224 -5.84 -5.02 -13.22
CA VAL A 224 -6.02 -3.63 -13.64
C VAL A 224 -7.11 -2.98 -12.77
N GLU A 225 -6.82 -1.81 -12.23
CA GLU A 225 -7.72 -1.04 -11.35
C GLU A 225 -8.14 0.29 -12.00
N ILE A 226 -8.70 0.26 -13.21
CA ILE A 226 -9.25 1.46 -13.86
C ILE A 226 -10.77 1.48 -13.65
N SER A 227 -11.28 2.62 -13.18
CA SER A 227 -12.71 2.79 -12.89
C SER A 227 -13.57 2.61 -14.14
N CYS A 228 -14.74 1.98 -13.98
CA CYS A 228 -15.80 1.98 -14.98
C CYS A 228 -16.99 2.74 -14.38
N CYS A 229 -17.00 4.07 -14.45
CA CYS A 229 -18.06 4.89 -13.86
C CYS A 229 -19.42 4.63 -14.54
N LEU A 230 -20.45 4.43 -13.73
CA LEU A 230 -21.86 4.38 -14.12
C LEU A 230 -22.68 4.81 -12.89
N ASP A 231 -23.11 6.08 -12.87
CA ASP A 231 -23.87 6.66 -11.76
C ASP A 231 -25.27 7.11 -12.23
N VAL A 232 -26.29 6.46 -11.70
CA VAL A 232 -27.70 6.73 -11.99
C VAL A 232 -28.12 8.10 -11.43
N GLN A 233 -27.62 8.49 -10.25
CA GLN A 233 -28.04 9.70 -9.55
C GLN A 233 -27.54 10.95 -10.27
N PHE A 234 -26.26 10.96 -10.68
CA PHE A 234 -25.72 12.06 -11.47
C PHE A 234 -26.43 12.21 -12.82
N SER A 235 -26.96 11.12 -13.36
CA SER A 235 -27.74 11.17 -14.61
C SER A 235 -29.00 12.02 -14.50
N GLY A 236 -29.73 11.92 -13.38
CA GLY A 236 -30.91 12.76 -13.14
C GLY A 236 -30.56 14.24 -13.04
N MET A 237 -29.41 14.57 -12.44
CA MET A 237 -28.91 15.95 -12.38
C MET A 237 -28.56 16.51 -13.77
N VAL A 238 -27.96 15.68 -14.62
CA VAL A 238 -27.65 16.06 -16.00
C VAL A 238 -28.93 16.25 -16.82
N GLU A 239 -29.93 15.37 -16.66
CA GLU A 239 -31.23 15.52 -17.32
C GLU A 239 -31.94 16.82 -16.89
N ALA A 240 -31.92 17.14 -15.60
CA ALA A 240 -32.47 18.40 -15.08
C ALA A 240 -31.76 19.62 -15.70
N TRP A 241 -30.43 19.57 -15.80
CA TRP A 241 -29.65 20.61 -16.47
C TRP A 241 -29.95 20.71 -17.97
N ALA A 242 -30.02 19.60 -18.68
CA ALA A 242 -30.35 19.56 -20.10
C ALA A 242 -31.81 20.03 -20.37
N SER A 243 -32.70 19.86 -19.39
CA SER A 243 -34.10 20.33 -19.46
C SER A 243 -34.25 21.85 -19.31
N GLY A 244 -33.15 22.58 -19.03
CA GLY A 244 -33.13 24.04 -18.96
C GLY A 244 -33.22 24.64 -17.56
N LEU A 245 -33.16 23.83 -16.50
CA LEU A 245 -33.24 24.29 -15.11
C LEU A 245 -32.15 25.33 -14.78
N SER A 246 -32.45 26.44 -14.12
CA SER A 246 -31.40 27.44 -13.87
C SER A 246 -30.35 26.94 -12.87
N TRP A 247 -29.11 27.46 -12.95
CA TRP A 247 -28.04 27.10 -12.00
C TRP A 247 -28.43 27.33 -10.54
N LYS A 248 -29.15 28.43 -10.29
CA LYS A 248 -29.64 28.75 -8.95
C LYS A 248 -30.64 27.72 -8.44
N GLU A 249 -31.57 27.28 -9.28
CA GLU A 249 -32.55 26.24 -8.94
C GLU A 249 -31.86 24.90 -8.67
N MET A 250 -30.95 24.50 -9.58
CA MET A 250 -30.18 23.27 -9.45
C MET A 250 -29.35 23.24 -8.15
N MET A 251 -28.74 24.35 -7.76
CA MET A 251 -27.93 24.46 -6.54
C MET A 251 -28.76 24.55 -5.25
N MET A 252 -30.04 24.96 -5.30
CA MET A 252 -30.91 24.97 -4.11
C MET A 252 -31.21 23.55 -3.62
N GLU A 253 -31.24 22.59 -4.54
CA GLU A 253 -31.65 21.21 -4.32
C GLU A 253 -30.49 20.21 -4.42
N CYS A 254 -29.27 20.70 -4.64
CA CYS A 254 -28.08 19.87 -4.79
C CYS A 254 -27.25 19.82 -3.49
N ALA A 255 -26.91 18.61 -3.05
CA ALA A 255 -26.00 18.38 -1.92
C ALA A 255 -24.49 18.38 -2.29
N MET A 256 -24.14 18.72 -3.53
CA MET A 256 -22.78 18.72 -4.06
C MET A 256 -22.14 20.12 -3.99
N ASP A 257 -20.82 20.19 -3.83
CA ASP A 257 -20.09 21.46 -3.93
C ASP A 257 -20.21 22.02 -5.36
N GLU A 258 -20.43 23.33 -5.48
CA GLU A 258 -20.69 24.04 -6.75
C GLU A 258 -19.61 23.75 -7.81
N GLY A 259 -18.35 23.75 -7.41
CA GLY A 259 -17.22 23.47 -8.30
C GLY A 259 -17.15 22.02 -8.77
N ASP A 260 -17.58 21.06 -7.95
CA ASP A 260 -17.61 19.65 -8.35
C ASP A 260 -18.73 19.40 -9.36
N LEU A 261 -19.91 19.99 -9.15
CA LEU A 261 -21.02 19.90 -10.09
C LEU A 261 -20.68 20.54 -11.44
N ALA A 262 -20.09 21.74 -11.40
CA ALA A 262 -19.64 22.43 -12.61
C ALA A 262 -18.61 21.60 -13.40
N ARG A 263 -17.65 21.01 -12.70
CA ARG A 263 -16.62 20.14 -13.30
C ARG A 263 -17.24 18.90 -13.95
N LEU A 264 -18.18 18.23 -13.27
CA LEU A 264 -18.81 17.02 -13.81
C LEU A 264 -19.70 17.32 -15.01
N LEU A 265 -20.53 18.37 -14.95
CA LEU A 265 -21.34 18.80 -16.09
C LEU A 265 -20.46 19.18 -17.29
N ARG A 266 -19.34 19.87 -17.06
CA ARG A 266 -18.40 20.22 -18.12
C ARG A 266 -17.78 18.99 -18.77
N ARG A 267 -17.31 18.03 -17.98
CA ARG A 267 -16.82 16.75 -18.50
C ARG A 267 -17.89 16.01 -19.32
N THR A 268 -19.17 16.10 -18.92
CA THR A 268 -20.29 15.52 -19.68
C THR A 268 -20.47 16.21 -21.03
N ILE A 269 -20.41 17.55 -21.05
CA ILE A 269 -20.45 18.33 -22.30
C ILE A 269 -19.27 17.93 -23.21
N ASP A 270 -18.06 17.84 -22.66
CA ASP A 270 -16.87 17.48 -23.43
C ASP A 270 -16.95 16.04 -23.98
N LEU A 271 -17.55 15.11 -23.24
CA LEU A 271 -17.81 13.75 -23.73
C LEU A 271 -18.86 13.76 -24.86
N LEU A 272 -19.98 14.46 -24.68
CA LEU A 272 -21.02 14.61 -25.70
C LEU A 272 -20.48 15.26 -26.99
N ALA A 273 -19.59 16.25 -26.87
CA ALA A 273 -18.94 16.92 -28.00
C ALA A 273 -17.93 16.04 -28.75
N GLN A 274 -17.49 14.92 -28.17
CA GLN A 274 -16.63 13.93 -28.82
C GLN A 274 -17.42 12.91 -29.65
N ILE A 275 -18.65 12.55 -29.23
CA ILE A 275 -19.48 11.52 -29.89
C ILE A 275 -19.64 11.76 -31.40
N PRO A 276 -19.91 12.99 -31.89
CA PRO A 276 -20.05 13.23 -33.32
C PRO A 276 -18.81 12.91 -34.16
N LYS A 277 -17.65 12.79 -33.53
CA LYS A 277 -16.35 12.57 -34.19
C LYS A 277 -15.92 11.10 -34.15
N LEU A 278 -16.70 10.23 -33.48
CA LEU A 278 -16.40 8.80 -33.37
C LEU A 278 -16.65 8.09 -34.71
N PRO A 279 -15.85 7.05 -35.03
CA PRO A 279 -16.06 6.23 -36.21
C PRO A 279 -17.37 5.45 -36.10
N ASP A 280 -18.02 5.19 -37.25
CA ASP A 280 -19.19 4.32 -37.39
C ASP A 280 -20.36 4.57 -36.41
N ILE A 281 -20.55 5.84 -36.02
CA ILE A 281 -21.63 6.25 -35.12
C ILE A 281 -22.95 6.47 -35.87
N ASP A 282 -24.07 6.11 -35.25
CA ASP A 282 -25.39 6.33 -35.85
C ASP A 282 -25.66 7.85 -36.06
N PRO A 283 -26.13 8.28 -37.26
CA PRO A 283 -26.36 9.70 -37.55
C PRO A 283 -27.39 10.38 -36.64
N THR A 284 -28.35 9.64 -36.08
CA THR A 284 -29.30 10.17 -35.11
C THR A 284 -28.61 10.41 -33.77
N LEU A 285 -27.75 9.48 -33.35
CA LEU A 285 -26.94 9.60 -32.14
C LEU A 285 -25.97 10.79 -32.22
N GLN A 286 -25.32 10.96 -33.37
CA GLN A 286 -24.47 12.10 -33.67
C GLN A 286 -25.19 13.44 -33.50
N ARG A 287 -26.40 13.58 -34.07
CA ARG A 287 -27.20 14.82 -33.96
C ARG A 287 -27.70 15.04 -32.54
N SER A 288 -28.19 14.00 -31.88
CA SER A 288 -28.68 14.09 -30.51
C SER A 288 -27.58 14.48 -29.53
N ALA A 289 -26.37 13.90 -29.68
CA ALA A 289 -25.22 14.26 -28.87
C ALA A 289 -24.78 15.71 -29.06
N ALA A 290 -24.70 16.18 -30.30
CA ALA A 290 -24.37 17.57 -30.62
C ALA A 290 -25.41 18.53 -30.03
N ALA A 291 -26.71 18.24 -30.21
CA ALA A 291 -27.78 19.05 -29.65
C ALA A 291 -27.76 19.08 -28.12
N ALA A 292 -27.49 17.93 -27.47
CA ALA A 292 -27.38 17.86 -26.02
C ALA A 292 -26.19 18.68 -25.49
N ALA A 293 -25.02 18.59 -26.16
CA ALA A 293 -23.86 19.39 -25.83
C ALA A 293 -24.17 20.90 -25.92
N ASP A 294 -24.79 21.33 -27.01
CA ASP A 294 -25.15 22.74 -27.22
C ASP A 294 -26.17 23.25 -26.19
N ILE A 295 -27.16 22.44 -25.81
CA ILE A 295 -28.17 22.81 -24.80
C ILE A 295 -27.55 22.92 -23.40
N MET A 296 -26.61 22.02 -23.08
CA MET A 296 -25.94 22.00 -21.78
C MET A 296 -24.87 23.09 -21.64
N ASP A 297 -24.29 23.57 -22.75
CA ASP A 297 -23.25 24.61 -22.77
C ASP A 297 -23.84 26.02 -22.53
N ARG A 298 -24.23 26.29 -21.28
CA ARG A 298 -24.85 27.56 -20.87
C ARG A 298 -24.32 28.09 -19.54
N PRO A 299 -24.47 29.40 -19.25
CA PRO A 299 -23.94 29.99 -18.03
C PRO A 299 -24.44 29.28 -16.75
N PRO A 300 -23.59 29.11 -15.71
CA PRO A 300 -22.25 29.66 -15.55
C PRO A 300 -21.11 28.77 -16.10
N ILE A 301 -21.42 27.59 -16.64
CA ILE A 301 -20.42 26.60 -17.07
C ILE A 301 -20.09 26.67 -18.58
N SER A 302 -20.74 27.58 -19.29
CA SER A 302 -20.48 27.83 -20.71
C SER A 302 -19.02 28.19 -20.94
N GLU A 303 -18.40 27.63 -21.98
CA GLU A 303 -17.14 28.19 -22.45
C GLU A 303 -17.39 29.62 -22.93
N LEU A 304 -16.64 30.59 -22.37
CA LEU A 304 -16.60 31.93 -22.94
C LEU A 304 -16.09 31.76 -24.37
N ALA A 305 -16.97 31.97 -25.35
CA ALA A 305 -16.58 32.03 -26.75
C ALA A 305 -15.38 32.99 -26.86
N GLY A 306 -14.20 32.41 -27.10
CA GLY A 306 -12.97 33.16 -27.37
C GLY A 306 -13.01 33.78 -28.75
#